data_AF-M0G996-F1
#
_entry.id   AF-M0G996-F1
#
_cell.length_a   1.000
_cell.length_b   1.000
_cell.length_c   1.000
_cell.angle_alpha   90.00
_cell.angle_beta   90.00
_cell.angle_gamma   90.00
#
_symmetry.space_group_name_H-M   'P 1'
#
loop_
_entity.id
_entity.type
_entity.pdbx_description
1 polymer ?
#
loop_
_entity_poly.entity_id
_entity_poly.type
_entity_poly.pdbx_seq_one_letter_code
_entity_poly.pdbx_strand_id
1 'polypeptide(L)'
;MSTTAAAQEGVGSGICGTPLAETINQAAPLVVGTLMIGAAILSYILHTAAAFPKDPQSVQTFKNWRNRAGMSAVTTPLFAVVIEMFIGFTGTSTAECVSIVPFF
;
A
#
# COMPACT_ATOMS: atom_id res chain seq x y z
N MET A 1 9.55 -24.23 35.18
CA MET A 1 9.29 -22.79 35.29
C MET A 1 10.36 -22.08 34.48
N SER A 2 10.00 -21.54 33.32
CA SER A 2 10.91 -20.77 32.46
C SER A 2 10.65 -19.28 32.74
N THR A 3 11.64 -18.58 33.28
CA THR A 3 11.60 -17.13 33.46
C THR A 3 11.86 -16.46 32.13
N THR A 4 10.88 -15.68 31.68
CA THR A 4 11.01 -14.68 30.62
C THR A 4 12.03 -13.62 31.01
N ALA A 5 13.18 -13.58 30.34
CA ALA A 5 14.06 -12.43 30.37
C ALA A 5 13.50 -11.37 29.41
N ALA A 6 12.97 -10.29 29.99
CA ALA A 6 12.62 -9.08 29.28
C ALA A 6 13.89 -8.34 28.82
N ALA A 7 13.80 -7.84 27.59
CA ALA A 7 14.43 -6.65 27.02
C ALA A 7 15.62 -6.02 27.78
N GLN A 8 16.76 -5.89 27.09
CA GLN A 8 17.36 -4.60 26.73
C GLN A 8 18.83 -4.81 26.29
N GLU A 9 19.08 -5.04 25.00
CA GLU A 9 20.39 -4.76 24.40
C GLU A 9 20.19 -4.24 22.96
N GLY A 10 20.62 -2.99 22.72
CA GLY A 10 20.85 -2.45 21.39
C GLY A 10 19.83 -1.44 20.86
N VAL A 11 20.05 -0.16 21.15
CA VAL A 11 19.74 0.89 20.16
C VAL A 11 20.61 0.58 18.94
N GLY A 12 20.08 -0.22 18.01
CA GLY A 12 20.83 -0.76 16.87
C GLY A 12 20.58 -2.23 16.50
N SER A 13 19.71 -2.98 17.18
CA SER A 13 19.29 -4.30 16.66
C SER A 13 18.10 -4.12 15.72
N GLY A 14 18.37 -4.07 14.41
CA GLY A 14 17.37 -3.90 13.38
C GLY A 14 16.20 -4.89 13.49
N ILE A 15 14.99 -4.45 13.16
CA ILE A 15 13.80 -5.33 13.14
C ILE A 15 13.83 -6.36 11.99
N CYS A 16 14.91 -6.43 11.22
CA CYS A 16 15.13 -7.44 10.19
C CYS A 16 15.22 -8.84 10.81
N GLY A 17 14.50 -9.80 10.24
CA GLY A 17 14.39 -11.15 10.79
C GLY A 17 13.43 -11.27 11.98
N THR A 18 12.75 -10.19 12.38
CA THR A 18 11.65 -10.27 13.36
C THR A 18 10.34 -10.67 12.68
N PRO A 19 9.40 -11.30 13.40
CA PRO A 19 8.06 -11.59 12.88
C PRO A 19 7.31 -10.35 12.39
N LEU A 20 7.64 -9.17 12.94
CA LEU A 20 7.05 -7.89 12.54
C LEU A 20 7.48 -7.50 11.12
N ALA A 21 8.77 -7.58 10.81
CA ALA A 21 9.27 -7.28 9.47
C ALA A 21 8.73 -8.27 8.44
N GLU A 22 8.66 -9.55 8.78
CA GLU A 22 8.09 -10.58 7.90
C GLU A 22 6.60 -10.34 7.62
N THR A 23 5.83 -9.94 8.64
CA THR A 23 4.42 -9.57 8.47
C THR A 23 4.26 -8.37 7.55
N ILE A 24 5.09 -7.33 7.70
CA ILE A 24 5.04 -6.14 6.83
C ILE A 24 5.38 -6.50 5.39
N ASN A 25 6.41 -7.33 5.16
CA ASN A 25 6.79 -7.80 3.83
C ASN A 25 5.74 -8.63 3.13
N GLN A 26 4.93 -9.39 3.87
CA GLN A 26 3.83 -10.14 3.28
C GLN A 26 2.59 -9.27 3.07
N ALA A 27 2.22 -8.47 4.08
CA ALA A 27 0.96 -7.75 4.08
C ALA A 27 1.00 -6.48 3.23
N ALA A 28 2.08 -5.70 3.31
CA ALA A 28 2.11 -4.37 2.71
C ALA A 28 2.08 -4.42 1.15
N PRO A 29 2.87 -5.27 0.47
CA PRO A 29 2.74 -5.48 -0.97
C PRO A 29 1.35 -5.94 -1.39
N LEU A 30 0.72 -6.81 -0.59
CA LEU A 30 -0.59 -7.37 -0.88
C LEU A 30 -1.70 -6.31 -0.76
N VAL A 31 -1.64 -5.46 0.27
CA VAL A 31 -2.55 -4.32 0.43
C VAL A 31 -2.37 -3.30 -0.70
N VAL A 32 -1.12 -2.91 -0.99
CA VAL A 32 -0.80 -1.96 -2.06
C VAL A 32 -1.25 -2.50 -3.42
N GLY A 33 -0.98 -3.78 -3.70
CA GLY A 33 -1.38 -4.44 -4.94
C GLY A 33 -2.90 -4.55 -5.07
N THR A 34 -3.59 -4.90 -3.99
CA THR A 34 -5.06 -4.97 -3.97
C THR A 34 -5.69 -3.61 -4.23
N LEU A 35 -5.17 -2.54 -3.62
CA LEU A 35 -5.66 -1.18 -3.85
C LEU A 35 -5.37 -0.73 -5.28
N MET A 36 -4.17 -0.99 -5.81
CA MET A 36 -3.80 -0.64 -7.18
C MET A 36 -4.69 -1.35 -8.20
N ILE A 37 -4.78 -2.67 -8.13
CA ILE A 37 -5.54 -3.50 -9.07
C ILE A 37 -7.04 -3.24 -8.89
N GLY A 38 -7.53 -3.22 -7.66
CA GLY A 38 -8.93 -2.97 -7.34
C GLY A 38 -9.40 -1.60 -7.84
N ALA A 39 -8.59 -0.56 -7.66
CA ALA A 39 -8.91 0.77 -8.16
C ALA A 39 -8.84 0.87 -9.69
N ALA A 40 -7.91 0.15 -10.34
CA ALA A 40 -7.85 0.08 -11.80
C ALA A 40 -9.09 -0.62 -12.39
N ILE A 41 -9.51 -1.75 -11.82
CA ILE A 41 -10.74 -2.48 -12.21
C ILE A 41 -11.96 -1.59 -11.98
N LEU A 42 -12.06 -0.94 -10.82
CA LEU A 42 -13.17 -0.04 -10.53
C LEU A 42 -13.23 1.12 -11.54
N SER A 43 -12.09 1.73 -11.87
CA SER A 43 -12.01 2.77 -12.90
C SER A 43 -12.54 2.26 -14.25
N TYR A 44 -12.16 1.05 -14.66
CA TYR A 44 -12.66 0.44 -15.89
C TYR A 44 -14.18 0.21 -15.86
N ILE A 45 -14.71 -0.35 -14.77
CA ILE A 45 -16.16 -0.56 -14.59
C ILE A 45 -16.91 0.76 -14.63
N LEU A 46 -16.41 1.80 -13.95
CA LEU A 46 -17.07 3.11 -13.93
C LEU A 46 -16.97 3.82 -15.28
N HIS A 47 -15.92 3.55 -16.06
CA HIS A 47 -15.80 4.07 -17.42
C HIS A 47 -16.89 3.52 -18.34
N THR A 48 -17.14 2.22 -18.29
CA THR A 48 -18.23 1.59 -19.05
C THR A 48 -19.60 1.95 -18.48
N ALA A 49 -19.72 2.02 -17.14
CA ALA A 49 -20.96 2.37 -16.47
C ALA A 49 -21.46 3.79 -16.83
N ALA A 50 -20.56 4.74 -17.08
CA ALA A 50 -20.90 6.11 -17.46
C ALA A 50 -21.68 6.22 -18.79
N ALA A 51 -21.77 5.14 -19.58
CA ALA A 51 -22.52 5.12 -20.84
C ALA A 51 -24.01 4.75 -20.68
N PHE A 52 -24.44 4.22 -19.53
CA PHE A 52 -25.82 3.77 -19.32
C PHE A 52 -26.81 4.86 -18.85
N PRO A 53 -26.44 5.76 -17.91
CA PRO A 53 -27.38 6.76 -17.42
C PRO A 53 -27.67 7.80 -18.49
N LYS A 54 -28.95 8.18 -18.61
CA LYS A 54 -29.38 9.28 -19.49
C LYS A 54 -29.31 10.64 -18.82
N ASP A 55 -29.31 10.67 -17.49
CA ASP A 55 -29.23 11.91 -16.74
C ASP A 55 -27.76 12.38 -16.62
N PRO A 56 -27.49 13.67 -16.88
CA PRO A 56 -26.12 14.19 -16.91
C PRO A 56 -25.45 14.18 -15.54
N GLN A 57 -26.21 14.20 -14.44
CA GLN A 57 -25.67 14.23 -13.09
C GLN A 57 -25.06 12.88 -12.68
N SER A 58 -25.72 11.77 -13.00
CA SER A 58 -25.21 10.42 -12.79
C SER A 58 -23.98 10.16 -13.65
N VAL A 59 -24.01 10.56 -14.94
CA VAL A 59 -22.84 10.46 -15.82
C VAL A 59 -21.64 11.21 -15.22
N GLN A 60 -21.85 12.41 -14.69
CA GLN A 60 -20.79 13.18 -14.05
C GLN A 60 -20.31 12.51 -12.75
N THR A 61 -21.21 11.90 -11.99
CA THR A 61 -20.88 11.13 -10.78
C THR A 61 -19.99 9.94 -11.11
N PHE A 62 -20.33 9.15 -12.13
CA PHE A 62 -19.50 8.03 -12.60
C PHE A 62 -18.13 8.51 -13.08
N LYS A 63 -18.06 9.60 -13.84
CA LYS A 63 -16.79 10.20 -14.28
C LYS A 63 -15.92 10.64 -13.10
N ASN A 64 -16.51 11.27 -12.09
CA ASN A 64 -15.78 11.71 -10.89
C ASN A 64 -15.22 10.52 -10.10
N TRP A 65 -16.03 9.48 -9.88
CA TRP A 65 -15.58 8.26 -9.20
C TRP A 65 -14.52 7.51 -10.01
N ARG A 66 -14.69 7.42 -11.34
CA ARG A 66 -13.69 6.84 -12.25
C ARG A 66 -12.35 7.56 -12.11
N ASN A 67 -12.36 8.89 -12.17
CA ASN A 67 -11.13 9.68 -12.09
C ASN A 67 -10.45 9.50 -10.73
N ARG A 68 -11.21 9.44 -9.64
CA ARG A 68 -10.68 9.16 -8.30
C ARG A 68 -10.05 7.76 -8.22
N ALA A 69 -10.75 6.74 -8.73
CA ALA A 69 -10.26 5.37 -8.77
C ALA A 69 -8.99 5.24 -9.63
N GLY A 70 -8.99 5.84 -10.82
CA GLY A 70 -7.82 5.89 -11.70
C GLY A 70 -6.63 6.59 -11.04
N MET A 71 -6.86 7.74 -10.38
CA MET A 71 -5.81 8.42 -9.62
C MET A 71 -5.27 7.54 -8.49
N SER A 72 -6.15 6.91 -7.68
CA SER A 72 -5.69 6.04 -6.60
C SER A 72 -4.89 4.84 -7.10
N ALA A 73 -5.22 4.28 -8.27
CA ALA A 73 -4.47 3.18 -8.85
C ALA A 73 -3.01 3.58 -9.14
N VAL A 74 -2.77 4.83 -9.54
CA VAL A 74 -1.42 5.34 -9.83
C VAL A 74 -0.73 5.87 -8.58
N THR A 75 -1.45 6.59 -7.71
CA THR A 75 -0.84 7.24 -6.54
C THR A 75 -0.54 6.28 -5.40
N THR A 76 -1.29 5.19 -5.25
CA THR A 76 -1.06 4.20 -4.19
C THR A 76 0.34 3.57 -4.24
N PRO A 77 0.83 3.04 -5.38
CA PRO A 77 2.19 2.52 -5.45
C PRO A 77 3.25 3.62 -5.26
N LEU A 78 3.01 4.84 -5.74
CA LEU A 78 3.93 5.97 -5.51
C LEU A 78 4.02 6.34 -4.02
N PHE A 79 2.89 6.32 -3.32
CA PHE A 79 2.87 6.57 -1.88
C PHE A 79 3.56 5.45 -1.10
N ALA A 80 3.41 4.20 -1.54
CA ALA A 80 4.13 3.05 -0.97
C ALA A 80 5.66 3.22 -1.09
N VAL A 81 6.17 3.67 -2.25
CA VAL A 81 7.60 3.99 -2.42
C VAL A 81 8.05 5.07 -1.44
N VAL A 82 7.25 6.13 -1.28
CA VAL A 82 7.57 7.22 -0.34
C VAL A 82 7.63 6.71 1.10
N ILE A 83 6.71 5.84 1.51
CA ILE A 83 6.75 5.19 2.83
C ILE A 83 8.01 4.36 2.99
N GLU A 84 8.37 3.58 1.98
CA GLU A 84 9.60 2.76 1.99
C GLU A 84 10.85 3.63 2.17
N MET A 85 10.92 4.79 1.49
CA MET A 85 11.98 5.78 1.69
C MET A 85 12.00 6.37 3.10
N PHE A 86 10.83 6.72 3.67
CA PHE A 86 10.74 7.23 5.05
C PHE A 86 11.22 6.20 6.08
N ILE A 87 10.90 4.92 5.88
CA ILE A 87 11.39 3.81 6.71
C ILE A 87 12.91 3.64 6.59
N GLY A 88 13.50 3.98 5.45
CA GLY A 88 14.95 4.05 5.29
C GLY A 88 15.60 5.24 5.99
N PHE A 89 14.95 6.41 5.98
CA PHE A 89 15.46 7.61 6.65
C PHE A 89 15.41 7.52 8.18
N THR A 90 14.53 6.68 8.76
CA THR A 90 14.47 6.48 10.22
C THR A 90 15.69 5.76 10.79
N GLY A 91 16.69 5.40 9.97
CA GLY A 91 17.99 4.86 10.42
C GLY A 91 17.91 3.45 11.00
N THR A 92 16.71 2.86 11.01
CA THR A 92 16.50 1.44 11.22
C THR A 92 17.01 0.72 9.97
N SER A 93 17.78 -0.37 10.12
CA SER A 93 18.23 -1.22 9.00
C SER A 93 17.06 -1.89 8.23
N THR A 94 15.83 -1.44 8.46
CA THR A 94 14.56 -1.86 7.89
C THR A 94 14.44 -1.66 6.41
N ALA A 95 15.04 -0.62 5.85
CA ALA A 95 14.97 -0.41 4.40
C ALA A 95 15.67 -1.52 3.60
N GLU A 96 16.61 -2.24 4.21
CA GLU A 96 17.25 -3.40 3.55
C GLU A 96 16.40 -4.67 3.62
N CYS A 97 15.36 -4.69 4.44
CA CYS A 97 14.57 -5.89 4.72
C CYS A 97 13.06 -5.70 4.66
N VAL A 98 12.55 -4.51 4.31
CA VAL A 98 11.12 -4.21 4.18
C VAL A 98 10.83 -3.75 2.75
N SER A 99 10.16 -4.60 1.98
CA SER A 99 9.66 -4.29 0.64
C SER A 99 8.14 -4.10 0.73
N ILE A 100 7.70 -2.87 0.46
CA ILE A 100 6.28 -2.50 0.52
C ILE A 100 5.68 -2.48 -0.88
N VAL A 101 6.51 -2.20 -1.89
CA VAL A 101 6.04 -2.04 -3.25
C VAL A 101 6.00 -3.40 -3.95
N PRO A 102 4.84 -3.82 -4.49
CA PRO A 102 4.67 -5.20 -4.94
C PRO A 102 5.39 -5.59 -6.25
N PHE A 103 6.05 -4.66 -6.97
CA PHE A 103 6.53 -4.93 -8.35
C PHE A 103 7.81 -4.18 -8.79
N PHE A 104 8.71 -3.80 -7.88
CA PHE A 104 10.03 -3.26 -8.22
C PHE A 104 11.16 -4.03 -7.53
#